data_AF-A0A7C1B725-F1
#
_entry.id   AF-A0A7C1B725-F1
#
_cell.length_a   1.000
_cell.length_b   1.000
_cell.length_c   1.000
_cell.angle_alpha   90.00
_cell.angle_beta   90.00
_cell.angle_gamma   90.00
#
_symmetry.space_group_name_H-M   'P 1'
#
loop_
_entity.id
_entity.type
_entity.pdbx_description
1 polymer ?
#
loop_
_entity_poly.entity_id
_entity_poly.type
_entity_poly.pdbx_seq_one_letter_code
_entity_poly.pdbx_strand_id
1 'polypeptide(L)'
;MTKVVIHGGACKFKTEVTVLREGESLRIETVSECEYCRSLGDDLVRVSFSDLFPDTASPALGFMDNPVYRKADEHLPHVDCPVPCGILKAILAELGLQLKEPPKIEFTE
;
A
#
# COMPACT_ATOMS: atom_id res chain seq x y z
N MET A 1 -1.94 13.13 7.05
CA MET A 1 -0.78 12.82 6.19
C MET A 1 0.04 11.74 6.85
N THR A 2 0.35 10.69 6.08
CA THR A 2 1.17 9.55 6.50
C THR A 2 2.22 9.30 5.44
N LYS A 3 3.48 9.19 5.86
CA LYS A 3 4.62 8.92 4.99
C LYS A 3 5.30 7.64 5.44
N VAL A 4 5.62 6.75 4.50
CA VAL A 4 6.32 5.51 4.77
C VAL A 4 7.46 5.30 3.78
N VAL A 5 8.53 4.67 4.27
CA VAL A 5 9.63 4.17 3.45
C VAL A 5 9.57 2.65 3.52
N ILE A 6 9.55 2.00 2.36
CA ILE A 6 9.43 0.56 2.23
C ILE A 6 10.69 0.04 1.54
N HIS A 7 11.35 -0.92 2.19
CA HIS A 7 12.55 -1.57 1.68
C HIS A 7 12.18 -2.88 1.01
N GLY A 8 12.53 -3.06 -0.26
CA GLY A 8 12.18 -4.24 -1.05
C GLY A 8 12.91 -5.54 -0.67
N GLY A 9 13.76 -5.52 0.38
CA GLY A 9 14.52 -6.69 0.81
C GLY A 9 15.61 -7.06 -0.19
N ALA A 10 15.52 -8.26 -0.79
CA ALA A 10 16.56 -8.83 -1.64
C ALA A 10 16.89 -7.97 -2.88
N CYS A 11 15.90 -7.27 -3.45
CA CYS A 11 16.11 -6.38 -4.61
C CYS A 11 16.79 -5.05 -4.24
N LYS A 12 16.89 -4.72 -2.94
CA LYS A 12 17.52 -3.51 -2.37
C LYS A 12 16.89 -2.18 -2.78
N PHE A 13 15.87 -2.17 -3.62
CA PHE A 13 15.16 -0.95 -3.99
C PHE A 13 14.38 -0.35 -2.82
N LYS A 14 14.36 0.98 -2.78
CA LYS A 14 13.57 1.78 -1.85
C LYS A 14 12.34 2.38 -2.55
N THR A 15 11.22 2.34 -1.84
CA THR A 15 9.96 2.99 -2.23
C THR A 15 9.48 3.91 -1.12
N GLU A 16 9.20 5.16 -1.47
CA GLU A 16 8.62 6.17 -0.57
C GLU A 16 7.17 6.40 -0.97
N VAL A 17 6.25 6.34 0.00
CA VAL A 17 4.81 6.52 -0.22
C VAL A 17 4.31 7.62 0.71
N THR A 18 3.60 8.60 0.16
CA THR A 18 2.85 9.61 0.91
C THR A 18 1.36 9.40 0.68
N VAL A 19 0.60 9.27 1.77
CA VAL A 19 -0.86 9.17 1.73
C VAL A 19 -1.47 10.37 2.44
N LEU A 20 -2.40 11.03 1.75
CA LEU A 20 -3.13 12.19 2.26
C LEU A 20 -4.64 11.91 2.19
N ARG A 21 -5.33 12.02 3.33
CA ARG A 21 -6.79 11.98 3.35
C ARG A 21 -7.39 13.27 2.79
N GLU A 22 -8.31 13.12 1.84
CA GLU A 22 -9.11 14.17 1.19
C GLU A 22 -10.60 13.82 1.32
N GLY A 23 -11.19 14.12 2.48
CA GLY A 23 -12.57 13.73 2.80
C GLY A 23 -12.70 12.21 2.95
N GLU A 24 -13.46 11.57 2.06
CA GLU A 24 -13.65 10.12 1.98
C GLU A 24 -12.68 9.43 1.01
N SER A 25 -11.86 10.21 0.31
CA SER A 25 -10.79 9.70 -0.56
C SER A 25 -9.42 9.81 0.10
N LEU A 26 -8.48 9.03 -0.40
CA LEU A 26 -7.05 9.16 -0.12
C LEU A 26 -6.31 9.39 -1.43
N ARG A 27 -5.45 10.40 -1.44
CA ARG A 27 -4.45 10.60 -2.48
C ARG A 27 -3.18 9.87 -2.08
N ILE A 28 -2.60 9.14 -3.03
CA ILE A 28 -1.40 8.33 -2.83
C ILE A 28 -0.36 8.83 -3.82
N GLU A 29 0.82 9.16 -3.31
CA GLU A 29 1.97 9.57 -4.11
C GLU A 29 3.08 8.55 -3.81
N THR A 30 3.60 7.87 -4.83
CA THR A 30 4.72 6.93 -4.66
C THR A 30 5.92 7.29 -5.52
N VAL A 31 7.09 7.22 -4.92
CA VAL A 31 8.39 7.44 -5.56
C VAL A 31 9.23 6.19 -5.31
N SER A 32 9.71 5.54 -6.36
CA SER A 32 10.38 4.24 -6.25
C SER A 32 11.58 4.13 -7.18
N GLU A 33 12.63 3.47 -6.69
CA GLU A 33 13.77 3.04 -7.50
C GLU A 33 13.43 1.83 -8.40
N CYS A 34 12.50 0.98 -7.96
CA CYS A 34 11.94 -0.13 -8.74
C CYS A 34 10.93 0.37 -9.78
N GLU A 35 11.09 -0.03 -11.06
CA GLU A 35 10.20 0.37 -12.15
C GLU A 35 8.77 -0.15 -11.98
N TYR A 36 8.60 -1.41 -11.58
CA TYR A 36 7.29 -2.02 -11.37
C TYR A 36 6.51 -1.34 -10.23
N CYS A 37 7.21 -0.94 -9.17
CA CYS A 37 6.60 -0.18 -8.07
C CYS A 37 6.29 1.27 -8.47
N ARG A 38 7.03 1.87 -9.42
CA ARG A 38 6.63 3.16 -10.02
C ARG A 38 5.35 3.00 -10.81
N SER A 39 5.27 2.02 -11.71
CA SER A 39 4.06 1.74 -12.49
C SER A 39 2.84 1.48 -11.60
N LEU A 40 3.02 0.70 -10.52
CA LEU A 40 1.98 0.52 -9.50
C LEU A 40 1.54 1.85 -8.88
N GLY A 41 2.48 2.72 -8.52
CA GLY A 41 2.18 4.03 -7.93
C GLY A 41 1.49 4.99 -8.90
N ASP A 42 1.85 4.94 -10.18
CA ASP A 42 1.25 5.77 -11.24
C ASP A 42 -0.21 5.38 -11.52
N ASP A 43 -0.57 4.11 -11.30
CA ASP A 43 -1.93 3.60 -11.46
C ASP A 43 -2.77 3.71 -10.17
N LEU A 44 -2.13 3.60 -9.00
CA LEU A 44 -2.77 3.66 -7.68
C LEU A 44 -2.70 5.06 -7.05
N VAL A 45 -3.08 6.10 -7.80
CA VAL A 45 -2.98 7.50 -7.34
C VAL A 45 -4.07 7.92 -6.36
N ARG A 46 -5.19 7.20 -6.32
CA ARG A 46 -6.36 7.53 -5.49
C ARG A 46 -7.14 6.28 -5.12
N VAL A 47 -7.61 6.22 -3.88
CA VAL A 47 -8.52 5.17 -3.38
C VAL A 47 -9.56 5.82 -2.47
N SER A 48 -10.83 5.42 -2.56
CA SER A 48 -11.89 5.86 -1.65
C SER A 48 -12.09 4.89 -0.49
N PHE A 49 -12.72 5.37 0.59
CA PHE A 49 -13.11 4.52 1.70
C PHE A 49 -14.01 3.36 1.25
N SER A 50 -14.97 3.63 0.35
CA SER A 50 -15.86 2.62 -0.23
C SER A 50 -15.13 1.61 -1.11
N ASP A 51 -14.01 1.97 -1.74
CA ASP A 51 -13.21 1.01 -2.52
C ASP A 51 -12.49 -0.01 -1.62
N LEU A 52 -12.25 0.34 -0.36
CA LEU A 52 -11.60 -0.52 0.64
C LEU A 52 -12.63 -1.26 1.51
N PHE A 53 -13.78 -0.62 1.75
CA PHE A 53 -14.84 -1.06 2.64
C PHE A 53 -16.22 -0.84 1.99
N PRO A 54 -16.56 -1.61 0.93
CA PRO A 54 -17.83 -1.43 0.20
C PRO A 54 -19.05 -1.89 1.00
N ASP A 55 -18.88 -2.84 1.92
CA ASP A 55 -19.90 -3.25 2.87
C ASP A 55 -19.48 -2.85 4.29
N THR A 56 -20.19 -1.89 4.88
CA THR A 56 -19.94 -1.43 6.26
C THR A 56 -20.15 -2.51 7.32
N ALA A 57 -20.83 -3.62 6.98
CA ALA A 57 -21.00 -4.78 7.85
C ALA A 57 -19.85 -5.80 7.73
N SER A 58 -18.97 -5.66 6.74
CA SER A 58 -17.81 -6.53 6.54
C SER A 58 -16.50 -5.82 6.93
N PRO A 59 -15.65 -6.43 7.78
CA PRO A 59 -14.48 -5.76 8.34
C PRO A 59 -13.35 -5.49 7.34
N ALA A 60 -13.33 -6.14 6.17
CA ALA A 60 -12.38 -5.86 5.08
C ALA A 60 -12.79 -6.58 3.78
N LEU A 61 -12.41 -6.01 2.63
CA LEU A 61 -12.36 -6.76 1.36
C LEU A 61 -11.36 -7.92 1.45
N GLY A 62 -11.67 -9.01 0.72
CA GLY A 62 -10.72 -10.09 0.51
C GLY A 62 -9.47 -9.60 -0.24
N PHE A 63 -8.36 -10.33 -0.10
CA PHE A 63 -7.08 -9.97 -0.73
C PHE A 63 -7.21 -9.75 -2.24
N MET A 64 -7.95 -10.62 -2.93
CA MET A 64 -8.14 -10.57 -4.38
C MET A 64 -9.03 -9.41 -4.85
N ASP A 65 -9.83 -8.85 -3.95
CA ASP A 65 -10.74 -7.74 -4.27
C ASP A 65 -10.20 -6.38 -3.81
N ASN A 66 -9.14 -6.38 -3.00
CA ASN A 66 -8.53 -5.16 -2.49
C ASN A 66 -7.83 -4.39 -3.64
N PRO A 67 -8.14 -3.10 -3.85
CA PRO A 67 -7.62 -2.34 -4.99
C PRO A 67 -6.09 -2.25 -5.01
N VAL A 68 -5.43 -2.20 -3.85
CA VAL A 68 -3.96 -2.15 -3.76
C VAL A 68 -3.34 -3.44 -4.30
N TYR A 69 -3.88 -4.60 -3.89
CA TYR A 69 -3.36 -5.89 -4.32
C TYR A 69 -3.75 -6.25 -5.75
N ARG A 70 -4.95 -5.86 -6.20
CA ARG A 70 -5.34 -6.00 -7.61
C ARG A 70 -4.40 -5.25 -8.54
N LYS A 71 -4.10 -3.99 -8.21
CA LYS A 71 -3.12 -3.21 -8.98
C LYS A 71 -1.71 -3.78 -8.86
N ALA A 72 -1.34 -4.31 -7.69
CA ALA A 72 -0.05 -4.99 -7.54
C ALA A 72 0.07 -6.22 -8.45
N ASP A 73 -0.99 -7.02 -8.61
CA ASP A 73 -1.02 -8.18 -9.51
C ASP A 73 -0.85 -7.79 -10.98
N GLU A 74 -1.36 -6.62 -11.38
CA GLU A 74 -1.20 -6.08 -12.74
C GLU A 74 0.25 -5.64 -13.05
N HIS A 75 1.01 -5.17 -12.06
CA HIS A 75 2.30 -4.49 -12.27
C HIS A 75 3.53 -5.25 -11.73
N LEU A 76 3.41 -6.01 -10.64
CA LEU A 76 4.56 -6.59 -9.95
C LEU A 76 4.91 -7.99 -10.49
N PRO A 77 6.20 -8.26 -10.79
CA PRO A 77 6.63 -9.56 -11.28
C PRO A 77 6.77 -10.62 -10.17
N HIS A 78 6.79 -10.21 -8.90
CA HIS A 78 6.98 -11.09 -7.76
C HIS A 78 6.00 -10.75 -6.62
N VAL A 79 5.23 -11.75 -6.20
CA VAL A 79 4.08 -11.63 -5.29
C VAL A 79 4.46 -11.32 -3.84
N ASP A 80 5.72 -11.52 -3.47
CA ASP A 80 6.27 -11.33 -2.12
C ASP A 80 6.81 -9.91 -1.89
N CYS A 81 6.65 -9.00 -2.86
CA CYS A 81 7.07 -7.61 -2.69
C CYS A 81 6.41 -6.98 -1.45
N PRO A 82 7.16 -6.34 -0.53
CA PRO A 82 6.56 -5.71 0.64
C PRO A 82 5.82 -4.39 0.32
N VAL A 83 5.98 -3.85 -0.89
CA VAL A 83 5.46 -2.53 -1.28
C VAL A 83 3.93 -2.45 -1.22
N PRO A 84 3.14 -3.37 -1.79
CA PRO A 84 1.68 -3.34 -1.68
C PRO A 84 1.19 -3.35 -0.23
N CYS A 85 1.79 -4.20 0.62
CA CYS A 85 1.47 -4.23 2.04
C CYS A 85 1.81 -2.89 2.73
N GLY A 86 2.98 -2.32 2.44
CA GLY A 86 3.38 -1.02 2.99
C GLY A 86 2.48 0.14 2.56
N ILE A 87 2.03 0.17 1.31
CA ILE A 87 1.02 1.12 0.82
C ILE A 87 -0.27 0.97 1.63
N LEU A 88 -0.77 -0.25 1.77
CA LEU A 88 -2.01 -0.52 2.51
C LEU A 88 -1.87 -0.13 3.99
N LYS A 89 -0.71 -0.38 4.62
CA LYS A 89 -0.42 0.09 5.98
C LYS A 89 -0.46 1.61 6.09
N ALA A 90 0.09 2.33 5.12
CA ALA A 90 0.03 3.80 5.09
C ALA A 90 -1.41 4.32 4.94
N ILE A 91 -2.20 3.68 4.07
CA ILE A 91 -3.63 4.00 3.88
C ILE A 91 -4.42 3.81 5.18
N LEU A 92 -4.31 2.65 5.82
CA LEU A 92 -5.08 2.35 7.03
C LEU A 92 -4.64 3.22 8.21
N ALA A 93 -3.35 3.53 8.33
CA ALA A 93 -2.86 4.48 9.33
C ALA A 93 -3.35 5.91 9.07
N GLU A 94 -3.43 6.34 7.81
CA GLU A 94 -3.99 7.65 7.44
C GLU A 94 -5.50 7.75 7.71
N LEU A 95 -6.23 6.64 7.58
CA LEU A 95 -7.64 6.54 7.96
C LEU A 95 -7.88 6.49 9.48
N GLY A 96 -6.81 6.34 10.27
CA GLY A 96 -6.92 6.16 11.73
C GLY A 96 -7.39 4.77 12.15
N LEU A 97 -7.33 3.79 11.23
CA LEU A 97 -7.73 2.39 11.48
C LEU A 97 -6.56 1.53 11.95
N GLN A 98 -5.33 2.04 11.88
CA GLN A 98 -4.14 1.37 12.39
C GLN A 98 -3.17 2.35 13.04
N LEU A 99 -2.42 1.87 14.03
CA LEU A 99 -1.30 2.61 14.63
C LEU A 99 -0.16 2.77 13.63
N LYS A 100 0.59 3.88 13.75
CA LYS A 100 1.81 4.16 12.98
C LYS A 100 3.01 3.37 13.54
N GLU A 101 2.87 2.06 13.56
CA GLU A 101 3.90 1.12 13.96
C GLU A 101 4.31 0.26 12.76
N PRO A 102 5.58 0.30 12.33
CA PRO A 102 6.02 -0.42 11.13
C PRO A 102 6.10 -1.92 11.40
N PRO A 103 5.61 -2.78 10.48
CA PRO A 103 5.84 -4.22 10.58
C PRO A 103 7.33 -4.54 10.40
N LYS A 104 7.80 -5.61 11.05
CA LYS A 104 9.17 -6.12 10.94
C LYS A 104 9.14 -7.58 10.45
N ILE A 105 10.00 -7.91 9.49
CA ILE A 105 10.31 -9.28 9.08
C ILE A 105 11.79 -9.51 9.40
N GLU A 106 12.12 -10.60 10.08
CA GLU A 106 13.48 -10.92 10.53
C GLU A 106 13.77 -12.40 10.29
N PHE A 107 14.94 -12.69 9.72
CA PHE A 107 15.46 -14.06 9.61
C PHE A 107 16.22 -14.38 10.89
N THR A 108 15.85 -15.47 11.56
CA THR A 108 16.52 -15.98 12.76
C THR A 108 17.22 -17.30 12.45
N GLU A 109 18.27 -17.61 13.20
CA GLU A 109 18.98 -18.90 13.15
C GLU A 109 18.22 -20.02 13.89
#